data_AF-W0AEX8-F1
#
_entry.id   AF-W0AEX8-F1
#
_cell.length_a   1.000
_cell.length_b   1.000
_cell.length_c   1.000
_cell.angle_alpha   90.00
_cell.angle_beta   90.00
_cell.angle_gamma   90.00
#
_symmetry.space_group_name_H-M   'P 1'
#
loop_
_entity.id
_entity.type
_entity.pdbx_description
1 polymer ?
#
loop_
_entity_poly.entity_id
_entity_poly.type
_entity_poly.pdbx_seq_one_letter_code
_entity_poly.pdbx_strand_id
1 'polypeptide(L)'
;MRLGEAARAAVAGGLSASRSGRLARRLAGQPAARVGLGELVVWPTWPGRDEAERDRIWRIAALVASRDALADIIYGATLRSYATSVGNRVVEAVLDLPTGGTAPLVGADDLSTEGLAIAERGLPPLLAVAMDRPAIHDETARRHMLAAERIARETRP
;
A
#
# COMPACT_ATOMS: atom_id res chain seq x y z
N MET A 1 28.89 -11.00 24.52
CA MET A 1 27.65 -11.71 24.09
C MET A 1 27.18 -11.05 22.80
N ARG A 2 27.27 -11.75 21.67
CA ARG A 2 27.02 -11.17 20.32
C ARG A 2 25.52 -11.12 20.06
N LEU A 3 25.00 -10.01 19.52
CA LEU A 3 23.58 -9.72 19.25
C LEU A 3 22.78 -10.87 18.58
N GLY A 4 23.46 -11.78 17.88
CA GLY A 4 22.84 -12.94 17.22
C GLY A 4 22.37 -14.07 18.15
N GLU A 5 22.96 -14.26 19.34
CA GLU A 5 22.54 -15.33 20.27
C GLU A 5 21.25 -14.97 21.02
N ALA A 6 21.09 -13.71 21.39
CA ALA A 6 19.87 -13.21 22.03
C ALA A 6 18.65 -13.26 21.10
N ALA A 7 18.85 -13.00 19.80
CA ALA A 7 17.80 -13.09 18.78
C ALA A 7 17.31 -14.53 18.56
N ARG A 8 18.22 -15.51 18.60
CA ARG A 8 17.85 -16.94 18.48
C ARG A 8 17.11 -17.45 19.72
N ALA A 9 17.48 -17.00 20.92
CA ALA A 9 16.77 -17.34 22.15
C ALA A 9 15.33 -16.80 22.18
N ALA A 10 15.10 -15.61 21.63
CA ALA A 10 13.76 -15.01 21.55
C ALA A 10 12.81 -15.74 20.58
N VAL A 11 13.35 -16.33 19.51
CA VAL A 11 12.58 -17.15 18.55
C VAL A 11 12.29 -18.55 19.13
N ALA A 12 13.23 -19.15 19.85
CA ALA A 12 13.06 -20.48 20.47
C ALA A 12 12.09 -20.48 21.67
N GLY A 13 11.87 -19.34 22.33
CA GLY A 13 11.07 -19.22 23.56
C GLY A 13 9.59 -18.87 23.39
N GLY A 14 9.04 -18.86 22.16
CA GLY A 14 7.60 -18.64 21.94
C GLY A 14 7.08 -17.26 22.39
N LEU A 15 7.96 -16.26 22.50
CA LEU A 15 7.59 -14.90 22.87
C LEU A 15 7.34 -14.08 21.59
N SER A 16 6.07 -13.75 21.35
CA SER A 16 5.59 -12.83 20.30
C SER A 16 6.61 -11.74 20.00
N ALA A 17 7.01 -11.63 18.72
CA ALA A 17 7.96 -10.66 18.17
C ALA A 17 7.70 -9.19 18.60
N SER A 18 6.50 -8.90 19.11
CA SER A 18 6.10 -7.60 19.66
C SER A 18 6.73 -7.21 21.01
N ARG A 19 7.07 -8.16 21.89
CA ARG A 19 7.64 -7.85 23.23
C ARG A 19 9.16 -7.78 23.20
N SER A 20 9.79 -8.71 22.48
CA SER A 20 11.24 -8.85 22.38
C SER A 20 11.88 -7.67 21.63
N GLY A 21 11.23 -7.17 20.57
CA GLY A 21 11.68 -5.98 19.84
C GLY A 21 11.64 -4.69 20.67
N ARG A 22 10.66 -4.57 21.58
CA ARG A 22 10.57 -3.41 22.50
C ARG A 22 11.70 -3.41 23.52
N LEU A 23 12.07 -4.58 24.07
CA LEU A 23 13.17 -4.69 25.02
C LEU A 23 14.51 -4.44 24.34
N ALA A 24 14.73 -4.97 23.14
CA ALA A 24 15.96 -4.73 22.37
C ALA A 24 16.16 -3.25 22.03
N ARG A 25 15.10 -2.53 21.61
CA ARG A 25 15.17 -1.07 21.35
C ARG A 25 15.43 -0.25 22.61
N ARG A 26 14.80 -0.65 23.73
CA ARG A 26 15.01 0.00 25.04
C ARG A 26 16.43 -0.20 25.57
N LEU A 27 17.01 -1.38 25.37
CA LEU A 27 18.41 -1.67 25.72
C LEU A 27 19.41 -0.98 24.78
N ALA A 28 19.01 -0.70 23.53
CA ALA A 28 19.80 0.04 22.55
C ALA A 28 19.70 1.58 22.68
N GLY A 29 19.05 2.10 23.73
CA GLY A 29 18.93 3.55 23.96
C GLY A 29 18.06 4.30 22.95
N GLN A 30 17.33 3.59 22.07
CA GLN A 30 16.42 4.22 21.12
C GLN A 30 15.05 4.41 21.78
N PRO A 31 14.53 5.65 21.85
CA PRO A 31 13.18 5.87 22.36
C PRO A 31 12.21 5.07 21.48
N ALA A 32 11.38 4.23 22.12
CA ALA A 32 10.28 3.58 21.42
C ALA A 32 9.41 4.68 20.83
N ALA A 33 9.44 4.85 19.50
CA ALA A 33 8.59 5.81 18.80
C ALA A 33 7.15 5.56 19.25
N ARG A 34 6.60 6.50 20.04
CA ARG A 34 5.20 6.44 20.46
C ARG A 34 4.38 6.82 19.23
N VAL A 35 3.87 5.84 18.52
CA VAL A 35 2.85 6.05 17.49
C VAL A 35 1.64 6.67 18.19
N GLY A 36 1.29 7.90 17.81
CA GLY A 36 0.12 8.57 18.36
C GLY A 36 -1.17 7.96 17.80
N LEU A 37 -2.27 7.99 18.56
CA LEU A 37 -3.58 7.53 18.06
C LEU A 37 -4.01 8.25 16.77
N GLY A 38 -3.70 9.54 16.64
CA GLY A 38 -3.97 10.31 15.42
C GLY A 38 -3.17 9.84 14.20
N GLU A 39 -2.00 9.24 14.42
CA GLU A 39 -1.19 8.66 13.35
C GLU A 39 -1.76 7.32 12.89
N LEU A 40 -2.32 6.52 13.80
CA LEU A 40 -2.99 5.25 13.46
C LEU A 40 -4.26 5.45 12.64
N VAL A 41 -5.00 6.54 12.84
CA VAL A 41 -6.25 6.84 12.11
C VAL A 41 -6.00 7.02 10.61
N VAL A 42 -4.80 7.47 10.23
CA VAL A 42 -4.43 7.73 8.83
C VAL A 42 -3.63 6.59 8.20
N TRP A 43 -3.43 5.47 8.91
CA TRP A 43 -2.72 4.34 8.36
C TRP A 43 -3.56 3.64 7.28
N PRO A 44 -2.91 3.26 6.15
CA PRO A 44 -3.59 2.46 5.14
C PRO A 44 -4.04 1.11 5.74
N THR A 45 -5.17 0.61 5.28
CA THR A 45 -5.75 -0.64 5.77
C THR A 45 -5.26 -1.86 4.98
N TRP A 46 -4.75 -1.67 3.76
CA TRP A 46 -4.28 -2.75 2.88
C TRP A 46 -3.23 -3.67 3.50
N PRO A 47 -2.27 -3.25 4.37
CA PRO A 47 -1.27 -4.17 4.90
C PRO A 47 -1.86 -5.30 5.75
N GLY A 48 -3.06 -5.09 6.31
CA GLY A 48 -3.79 -6.09 7.08
C GLY A 48 -4.80 -6.91 6.28
N ARG A 49 -4.91 -6.71 4.95
CA ARG A 49 -5.81 -7.48 4.08
C ARG A 49 -5.13 -8.76 3.59
N ASP A 50 -5.95 -9.70 3.10
CA ASP A 50 -5.43 -10.89 2.42
C ASP A 50 -4.73 -10.53 1.10
N GLU A 51 -4.04 -11.51 0.51
CA GLU A 51 -3.25 -11.29 -0.70
C GLU A 51 -4.08 -10.85 -1.91
N ALA A 52 -5.27 -11.41 -2.10
CA ALA A 52 -6.14 -11.07 -3.23
C ALA A 52 -6.69 -9.64 -3.13
N GLU A 53 -7.12 -9.22 -1.94
CA GLU A 53 -7.60 -7.86 -1.70
C GLU A 53 -6.44 -6.84 -1.76
N ARG A 54 -5.23 -7.21 -1.32
CA ARG A 54 -4.04 -6.36 -1.50
C ARG A 54 -3.73 -6.17 -2.98
N ASP A 55 -3.66 -7.25 -3.76
CA ASP A 55 -3.41 -7.21 -5.19
C ASP A 55 -4.44 -6.31 -5.90
N ARG A 56 -5.72 -6.50 -5.56
CA ARG A 56 -6.81 -5.66 -6.07
C ARG A 56 -6.60 -4.18 -5.75
N ILE A 57 -6.29 -3.83 -4.50
CA ILE A 57 -6.04 -2.44 -4.10
C ILE A 57 -4.85 -1.85 -4.87
N TRP A 58 -3.77 -2.62 -5.06
CA TRP A 58 -2.60 -2.18 -5.82
C TRP A 58 -2.97 -1.88 -7.28
N ARG A 59 -3.69 -2.78 -7.95
CA ARG A 59 -4.13 -2.52 -9.33
C ARG A 59 -4.98 -1.26 -9.45
N ILE A 60 -5.88 -1.04 -8.49
CA ILE A 60 -6.69 0.20 -8.43
C ILE A 60 -5.78 1.41 -8.25
N ALA A 61 -4.78 1.35 -7.36
CA ALA A 61 -3.85 2.45 -7.13
C ALA A 61 -3.06 2.83 -8.39
N ALA A 62 -2.63 1.86 -9.19
CA ALA A 62 -2.02 2.11 -10.50
C ALA A 62 -2.98 2.84 -11.44
N LEU A 63 -4.24 2.40 -11.54
CA LEU A 63 -5.24 3.09 -12.38
C LEU A 63 -5.56 4.50 -11.88
N VAL A 64 -5.63 4.72 -10.57
CA VAL A 64 -5.79 6.06 -9.98
C VAL A 64 -4.61 6.95 -10.34
N ALA A 65 -3.39 6.44 -10.23
CA ALA A 65 -2.19 7.20 -10.57
C ALA A 65 -2.10 7.54 -12.06
N SER A 66 -2.69 6.72 -12.94
CA SER A 66 -2.75 6.93 -14.39
C SER A 66 -4.11 7.42 -14.88
N ARG A 67 -4.95 7.99 -13.99
CA ARG A 67 -6.35 8.34 -14.27
C ARG A 67 -6.51 9.25 -15.50
N ASP A 68 -5.62 10.23 -15.68
CA ASP A 68 -5.74 11.17 -16.79
C ASP A 68 -5.39 10.49 -18.12
N ALA A 69 -4.35 9.65 -18.15
CA ALA A 69 -4.02 8.82 -19.32
C ALA A 69 -5.11 7.78 -19.62
N LEU A 70 -5.79 7.24 -18.58
CA LEU A 70 -6.91 6.33 -18.74
C LEU A 70 -8.12 7.01 -19.40
N ALA A 71 -8.39 8.27 -19.07
CA ALA A 71 -9.48 9.06 -19.63
C ALA A 71 -9.30 9.36 -21.13
N ASP A 72 -8.05 9.39 -21.61
CA ASP A 72 -7.72 9.65 -23.02
C ASP A 72 -7.82 8.40 -23.92
N ILE A 73 -8.11 7.22 -23.36
CA ILE A 73 -8.22 5.99 -24.16
C ILE A 73 -9.52 5.96 -24.97
N ILE A 74 -9.37 5.94 -26.29
CA ILE A 74 -10.50 5.80 -27.23
C ILE A 74 -10.71 4.33 -27.65
N TYR A 75 -9.69 3.49 -27.49
CA TYR A 75 -9.74 2.09 -27.90
C TYR A 75 -10.48 1.21 -26.89
N GLY A 76 -11.72 0.82 -27.22
CA GLY A 76 -12.56 0.00 -26.34
C GLY A 76 -11.97 -1.38 -25.98
N ALA A 77 -11.09 -1.95 -26.80
CA ALA A 77 -10.38 -3.19 -26.47
C ALA A 77 -9.45 -3.02 -25.26
N THR A 78 -8.77 -1.89 -25.17
CA THR A 78 -7.87 -1.54 -24.07
C THR A 78 -8.66 -1.35 -22.77
N LEU A 79 -9.77 -0.60 -22.81
CA LEU A 79 -10.65 -0.42 -21.64
C LEU A 79 -11.23 -1.76 -21.14
N ARG A 80 -11.61 -2.66 -22.06
CA ARG A 80 -12.06 -4.01 -21.69
C ARG A 80 -10.98 -4.83 -20.99
N SER A 81 -9.71 -4.68 -21.37
CA SER A 81 -8.60 -5.37 -20.70
C SER A 81 -8.50 -4.95 -19.23
N TYR A 82 -8.55 -3.64 -18.96
CA TYR A 82 -8.57 -3.14 -17.58
C TYR A 82 -9.83 -3.56 -16.82
N ALA A 83 -11.01 -3.46 -17.42
CA ALA A 83 -12.25 -3.89 -16.80
C ALA A 83 -12.26 -5.40 -16.48
N THR A 84 -11.57 -6.23 -17.27
CA THR A 84 -11.38 -7.66 -16.98
C THR A 84 -10.45 -7.86 -15.79
N SER A 85 -9.40 -7.03 -15.68
CA SER A 85 -8.39 -7.13 -14.61
C SER A 85 -8.90 -6.65 -13.24
N VAL A 86 -9.70 -5.57 -13.20
CA VAL A 86 -10.12 -4.93 -11.93
C VAL A 86 -11.64 -4.83 -11.74
N GLY A 87 -12.44 -5.12 -12.77
CA GLY A 87 -13.89 -4.97 -12.79
C GLY A 87 -14.36 -3.64 -13.40
N ASN A 88 -15.49 -3.68 -14.12
CA ASN A 88 -16.03 -2.50 -14.81
C ASN A 88 -16.37 -1.34 -13.86
N ARG A 89 -17.01 -1.64 -12.71
CA ARG A 89 -17.35 -0.62 -11.70
C ARG A 89 -16.14 0.10 -11.13
N VAL A 90 -14.99 -0.58 -11.09
CA VAL A 90 -13.73 0.04 -10.64
C VAL A 90 -13.22 1.03 -11.69
N VAL A 91 -13.22 0.64 -12.96
CA VAL A 91 -12.77 1.52 -14.06
C VAL A 91 -13.63 2.78 -14.11
N GLU A 92 -14.96 2.64 -14.01
CA GLU A 92 -15.89 3.77 -13.93
C GLU A 92 -15.59 4.67 -12.72
N ALA A 93 -15.45 4.08 -11.52
CA ALA A 93 -15.16 4.83 -10.31
C ALA A 93 -13.80 5.58 -10.35
N VAL A 94 -12.81 5.06 -11.08
CA VAL A 94 -11.53 5.75 -11.30
C VAL A 94 -11.71 6.93 -12.27
N LEU A 95 -12.46 6.74 -13.36
CA LEU A 95 -12.73 7.81 -14.33
C LEU A 95 -13.54 8.97 -13.71
N ASP A 96 -14.42 8.66 -12.75
CA ASP A 96 -15.20 9.65 -12.00
C ASP A 96 -14.38 10.48 -11.00
N LEU A 97 -13.12 10.10 -10.72
CA LEU A 97 -12.24 10.92 -9.91
C LEU A 97 -11.93 12.26 -10.61
N PRO A 98 -11.67 13.33 -9.83
CA PRO A 98 -11.03 14.53 -10.37
C PRO A 98 -9.71 14.21 -11.07
N THR A 99 -9.30 15.05 -12.01
CA THR A 99 -7.99 14.98 -12.67
C THR A 99 -6.85 15.08 -11.64
N GLY A 100 -5.69 14.46 -11.95
CA GLY A 100 -4.52 14.47 -11.06
C GLY A 100 -3.66 13.21 -11.11
N GLY A 101 -4.13 12.17 -11.80
CA GLY A 101 -3.37 10.95 -12.05
C GLY A 101 -2.53 11.08 -13.33
N THR A 102 -1.32 11.62 -13.21
CA THR A 102 -0.43 11.92 -14.35
C THR A 102 0.59 10.82 -14.67
N ALA A 103 0.55 9.69 -13.98
CA ALA A 103 1.46 8.58 -14.28
C ALA A 103 1.15 8.01 -15.67
N PRO A 104 2.15 7.52 -16.42
CA PRO A 104 1.90 6.82 -17.66
C PRO A 104 1.03 5.59 -17.39
N LEU A 105 0.17 5.25 -18.35
CA LEU A 105 -0.65 4.07 -18.23
C LEU A 105 0.17 2.82 -18.61
N VAL A 106 0.24 1.86 -17.69
CA VAL A 106 0.90 0.56 -17.89
C VAL A 106 -0.08 -0.50 -18.41
N GLY A 107 0.41 -1.62 -18.91
CA GLY A 107 -0.43 -2.74 -19.32
C GLY A 107 -1.25 -3.31 -18.16
N ALA A 108 -2.38 -3.96 -18.47
CA ALA A 108 -3.27 -4.53 -17.45
C ALA A 108 -2.58 -5.58 -16.55
N ASP A 109 -1.60 -6.29 -17.10
CA ASP A 109 -0.80 -7.31 -16.41
C ASP A 109 0.23 -6.70 -15.44
N ASP A 110 0.63 -5.44 -15.66
CA ASP A 110 1.65 -4.74 -14.87
C ASP A 110 1.05 -3.90 -13.73
N LEU A 111 -0.29 -3.75 -13.68
CA LEU A 111 -0.99 -2.92 -12.71
C LEU A 111 -0.67 -3.28 -11.25
N SER A 112 -0.51 -4.57 -10.95
CA SER A 112 -0.18 -5.03 -9.60
C SER A 112 1.21 -4.54 -9.17
N THR A 113 2.19 -4.66 -10.07
CA THR A 113 3.58 -4.27 -9.81
C THR A 113 3.70 -2.76 -9.65
N GLU A 114 3.11 -1.99 -10.56
CA GLU A 114 3.11 -0.53 -10.47
C GLU A 114 2.35 -0.04 -9.21
N GLY A 115 1.22 -0.68 -8.94
CA GLY A 115 0.40 -0.42 -7.76
C GLY A 115 1.13 -0.67 -6.44
N LEU A 116 1.92 -1.74 -6.36
CA LEU A 116 2.75 -2.02 -5.19
C LEU A 116 3.82 -0.95 -5.01
N ALA A 117 4.48 -0.51 -6.10
CA ALA A 117 5.47 0.56 -6.02
C ALA A 117 4.86 1.88 -5.50
N ILE A 118 3.63 2.20 -5.92
CA ILE A 118 2.86 3.34 -5.38
C ILE A 118 2.53 3.11 -3.91
N ALA A 119 2.07 1.91 -3.55
CA ALA A 119 1.72 1.56 -2.18
C ALA A 119 2.88 1.73 -1.21
N GLU A 120 4.07 1.28 -1.59
CA GLU A 120 5.29 1.39 -0.79
C GLU A 120 5.73 2.85 -0.62
N ARG A 121 5.64 3.68 -1.68
CA ARG A 121 5.92 5.13 -1.58
C ARG A 121 4.88 5.90 -0.77
N GLY A 122 3.64 5.41 -0.71
CA GLY A 122 2.56 6.02 0.05
C GLY A 122 2.51 5.63 1.53
N LEU A 123 3.43 4.79 2.02
CA LEU A 123 3.45 4.33 3.40
C LEU A 123 3.81 5.47 4.38
N PRO A 124 3.07 5.60 5.50
CA PRO A 124 3.52 6.43 6.61
C PRO A 124 4.91 5.98 7.10
N PRO A 125 5.83 6.91 7.46
CA PRO A 125 7.22 6.57 7.79
C PRO A 125 7.37 5.49 8.87
N LEU A 126 6.57 5.55 9.94
CA LEU A 126 6.62 4.55 11.02
C LEU A 126 6.14 3.17 10.57
N LEU A 127 5.16 3.13 9.65
CA LEU A 127 4.66 1.89 9.09
C LEU A 127 5.67 1.29 8.10
N ALA A 128 6.31 2.12 7.27
CA ALA A 128 7.38 1.69 6.37
C ALA A 128 8.52 1.01 7.16
N VAL A 129 8.99 1.64 8.25
CA VAL A 129 10.02 1.05 9.13
C VAL A 129 9.54 -0.26 9.76
N ALA A 130 8.28 -0.34 10.19
CA ALA A 130 7.73 -1.57 10.78
C ALA A 130 7.64 -2.73 9.77
N MET A 131 7.53 -2.42 8.48
CA MET A 131 7.45 -3.37 7.37
C MET A 131 8.81 -3.66 6.71
N ASP A 132 9.91 -3.12 7.26
CA ASP A 132 11.26 -3.19 6.66
C ASP A 132 11.30 -2.63 5.22
N ARG A 133 10.60 -1.51 5.01
CA ARG A 133 10.53 -0.80 3.72
C ARG A 133 11.19 0.57 3.81
N PRO A 134 11.68 1.12 2.67
CA PRO A 134 12.16 2.49 2.62
C PRO A 134 11.07 3.47 3.04
N ALA A 135 11.36 4.34 4.00
CA ALA A 135 10.46 5.43 4.40
C ALA A 135 10.55 6.58 3.39
N ILE A 136 9.90 6.41 2.24
CA ILE A 136 9.76 7.44 1.20
C ILE A 136 8.49 8.21 1.52
N HIS A 137 8.59 9.48 1.89
CA HIS A 137 7.41 10.29 2.18
C HIS A 137 6.84 10.88 0.88
N ASP A 138 6.01 10.13 0.15
CA ASP A 138 5.31 10.59 -1.05
C ASP A 138 3.81 10.83 -0.76
N GLU A 139 3.45 12.10 -0.59
CA GLU A 139 2.07 12.51 -0.31
C GLU A 139 1.11 12.24 -1.48
N THR A 140 1.61 12.30 -2.73
CA THR A 140 0.80 12.01 -3.92
C THR A 140 0.48 10.51 -3.98
N ALA A 141 1.50 9.65 -3.80
CA ALA A 141 1.30 8.21 -3.70
C ALA A 141 0.35 7.83 -2.55
N ARG A 142 0.47 8.49 -1.39
CA ARG A 142 -0.46 8.31 -0.27
C ARG A 142 -1.91 8.63 -0.65
N ARG A 143 -2.15 9.75 -1.34
CA ARG A 143 -3.51 10.11 -1.82
C ARG A 143 -4.06 9.11 -2.81
N HIS A 144 -3.25 8.61 -3.74
CA HIS A 144 -3.66 7.57 -4.68
C HIS A 144 -4.06 6.28 -3.95
N MET A 145 -3.29 5.87 -2.93
CA MET A 145 -3.61 4.70 -2.12
C MET A 145 -4.91 4.87 -1.32
N LEU A 146 -5.14 6.05 -0.73
CA LEU A 146 -6.40 6.32 -0.03
C LEU A 146 -7.61 6.30 -0.97
N ALA A 147 -7.47 6.84 -2.18
CA ALA A 147 -8.51 6.76 -3.21
C ALA A 147 -8.74 5.30 -3.65
N ALA A 148 -7.68 4.52 -3.82
CA ALA A 148 -7.77 3.11 -4.18
C ALA A 148 -8.49 2.27 -3.12
N GLU A 149 -8.15 2.44 -1.84
CA GLU A 149 -8.84 1.75 -0.75
C GLU A 149 -10.33 2.15 -0.64
N ARG A 150 -10.65 3.41 -0.93
CA ARG A 150 -12.04 3.89 -1.00
C ARG A 150 -12.80 3.20 -2.12
N ILE A 151 -12.27 3.22 -3.35
CA ILE A 151 -12.88 2.59 -4.52
C ILE A 151 -13.03 1.07 -4.28
N ALA A 152 -11.99 0.41 -3.76
CA ALA A 152 -12.01 -1.02 -3.47
C ALA A 152 -13.17 -1.39 -2.52
N ARG A 153 -13.45 -0.55 -1.52
CA ARG A 153 -14.56 -0.73 -0.57
C ARG A 153 -15.93 -0.49 -1.20
N GLU A 154 -16.06 0.55 -2.03
CA GLU A 154 -17.32 0.96 -2.67
C GLU A 154 -17.75 0.02 -3.81
N THR A 155 -16.80 -0.67 -4.43
CA THR A 155 -17.02 -1.52 -5.61
C THR A 155 -16.93 -3.02 -5.30
N ARG A 156 -17.06 -3.42 -4.03
CA ARG A 156 -17.12 -4.84 -3.68
C ARG A 156 -18.29 -5.51 -4.40
N PRO A 157 -18.09 -6.74 -4.92
CA PRO A 157 -19.16 -7.50 -5.54
C PRO A 157 -20.29 -7.81 -4.56
#